data_AF-A0A7S2JKE7-F1
#
_entry.id   AF-A0A7S2JKE7-F1
#
_cell.length_a   1.000
_cell.length_b   1.000
_cell.length_c   1.000
_cell.angle_alpha   90.00
_cell.angle_beta   90.00
_cell.angle_gamma   90.00
#
_symmetry.space_group_name_H-M   'P 1'
#
loop_
_entity.id
_entity.type
_entity.pdbx_description
1 polymer ?
#
loop_
_entity_poly.entity_id
_entity_poly.type
_entity_poly.pdbx_seq_one_letter_code
_entity_poly.pdbx_strand_id
1 'polypeptide(L)'
;HGGMWDDMAMYLATRGYRVIALDFYGRGHSPWPGAHERLLQCNCSTVSCSEALLVEQAIDLLEHLGVKKLELLVGHSMGGGVAIALAARHPQLVQRVLVTAPVGLPKE
;
A
#
# COMPACT_ATOMS: atom_id res chain seq x y z
N HIS A 1 -4.58 6.62 0.05
CA HIS A 1 -5.90 6.63 0.70
C HIS A 1 -6.81 7.70 0.13
N GLY A 2 -6.34 8.92 -0.14
CA GLY A 2 -7.16 10.01 -0.71
C GLY A 2 -8.40 10.32 0.14
N GLY A 3 -8.28 10.20 1.46
CA GLY A 3 -9.38 10.37 2.42
C GLY A 3 -10.24 9.13 2.69
N MET A 4 -10.18 8.09 1.85
CA MET A 4 -11.10 6.93 1.95
C MET A 4 -10.99 6.15 3.27
N TRP A 5 -9.82 6.17 3.91
CA TRP A 5 -9.57 5.43 5.14
C TRP A 5 -9.72 6.29 6.40
N ASP A 6 -10.09 7.55 6.29
CA ASP A 6 -9.97 8.51 7.40
C ASP A 6 -10.88 8.14 8.58
N ASP A 7 -12.15 7.79 8.31
CA ASP A 7 -13.08 7.36 9.35
C ASP A 7 -12.60 6.07 10.06
N MET A 8 -12.11 5.09 9.29
CA MET A 8 -11.55 3.84 9.82
C MET A 8 -10.28 4.13 10.64
N ALA A 9 -9.42 5.00 10.13
CA ALA A 9 -8.17 5.37 10.79
C ALA A 9 -8.44 6.07 12.12
N MET A 10 -9.39 7.01 12.15
CA MET A 10 -9.82 7.68 13.37
C MET A 10 -10.48 6.70 14.36
N TYR A 11 -11.34 5.81 13.87
CA TYR A 11 -11.97 4.78 14.69
C TYR A 11 -10.95 3.84 15.37
N LEU A 12 -9.89 3.45 14.65
CA LEU A 12 -8.82 2.63 15.20
C LEU A 12 -7.88 3.43 16.11
N ALA A 13 -7.56 4.67 15.74
CA ALA A 13 -6.72 5.55 16.56
C ALA A 13 -7.33 5.83 17.93
N THR A 14 -8.65 6.07 18.00
CA THR A 14 -9.38 6.24 19.28
C THR A 14 -9.36 4.99 20.17
N ARG A 15 -8.98 3.82 19.63
CA ARG A 15 -8.80 2.56 20.37
C ARG A 15 -7.34 2.24 20.68
N GLY A 16 -6.43 3.19 20.44
CA GLY A 16 -5.02 3.08 20.79
C GLY A 16 -4.14 2.48 19.70
N TYR A 17 -4.66 2.24 18.49
CA TYR A 17 -3.83 1.78 17.37
C TYR A 17 -3.09 2.93 16.71
N ARG A 18 -1.80 2.73 16.38
CA ARG A 18 -1.09 3.59 15.43
C ARG A 18 -1.51 3.19 14.01
N VAL A 19 -2.19 4.08 13.31
CA VAL A 19 -2.65 3.84 11.93
C VAL A 19 -1.77 4.61 10.95
N ILE A 20 -1.38 3.94 9.86
CA ILE A 20 -0.63 4.53 8.75
C ILE A 20 -1.48 4.35 7.49
N ALA A 21 -1.91 5.47 6.88
CA ALA A 21 -2.69 5.48 5.65
C ALA A 21 -1.85 6.09 4.52
N LEU A 22 -1.40 5.25 3.58
CA LEU A 22 -0.51 5.66 2.49
C LEU A 22 -1.28 6.21 1.29
N ASP A 23 -0.85 7.36 0.77
CA ASP A 23 -1.12 7.82 -0.59
C ASP A 23 0.04 7.40 -1.51
N PHE A 24 -0.23 6.52 -2.46
CA PHE A 24 0.74 6.17 -3.50
C PHE A 24 1.03 7.38 -4.40
N TYR A 25 2.21 7.38 -5.04
CA TYR A 25 2.58 8.42 -6.02
C TYR A 25 1.48 8.69 -7.05
N GLY A 26 1.25 9.98 -7.30
CA GLY A 26 0.20 10.47 -8.20
C GLY A 26 -1.23 10.37 -7.64
N ARG A 27 -1.39 10.09 -6.33
CA ARG A 27 -2.70 9.99 -5.67
C ARG A 27 -2.74 10.83 -4.40
N GLY A 28 -3.91 11.37 -4.09
CA GLY A 28 -4.13 12.17 -2.87
C GLY A 28 -3.09 13.28 -2.74
N HIS A 29 -2.36 13.29 -1.63
CA HIS A 29 -1.33 14.29 -1.33
C HIS A 29 0.08 13.90 -1.79
N SER A 30 0.27 12.71 -2.38
CA SER A 30 1.55 12.25 -2.90
C SER A 30 1.70 12.62 -4.38
N PRO A 31 2.54 13.61 -4.74
CA PRO A 31 2.73 13.99 -6.13
C PRO A 31 3.37 12.85 -6.93
N TRP A 32 3.23 12.89 -8.26
CA TRP A 32 4.02 12.03 -9.12
C TRP A 32 5.47 12.55 -9.16
N PRO A 33 6.51 11.74 -8.85
CA PRO A 33 7.89 12.23 -8.78
C PRO A 33 8.52 12.61 -10.13
N GLY A 34 7.76 12.59 -11.23
CA GLY A 34 8.26 12.80 -12.58
C GLY A 34 8.89 11.54 -13.20
N ALA A 35 9.56 11.73 -14.33
CA ALA A 35 10.26 10.67 -15.07
C ALA A 35 11.62 10.34 -14.42
N HIS A 36 11.59 9.73 -13.24
CA HIS A 36 12.81 9.15 -12.65
C HIS A 36 13.10 7.80 -13.32
N GLU A 37 14.36 7.46 -13.62
CA GLU A 37 14.74 6.22 -14.32
C GLU A 37 14.09 4.95 -13.71
N ARG A 38 13.99 4.92 -12.38
CA ARG A 38 13.36 3.83 -11.62
C ARG A 38 11.82 3.78 -11.76
N LEU A 39 11.19 4.91 -12.09
CA LEU A 39 9.75 5.11 -12.30
C LEU A 39 9.34 5.07 -13.78
N LEU A 40 10.29 5.10 -14.72
CA LEU A 40 10.06 4.96 -16.16
C LEU A 40 9.42 3.63 -16.56
N GLN A 41 9.41 2.63 -15.66
CA GLN A 41 8.66 1.38 -15.85
C GLN A 41 7.14 1.55 -15.64
N CYS A 42 6.68 2.73 -15.25
CA CYS A 42 5.27 3.04 -15.02
C CYS A 42 4.73 3.99 -16.10
N ASN A 43 4.29 3.41 -17.21
CA ASN A 43 3.48 4.09 -18.22
C ASN A 43 2.08 4.33 -17.63
N CYS A 44 1.69 5.58 -17.37
CA CYS A 44 0.35 5.93 -16.84
C CYS A 44 -0.80 5.79 -17.86
N SER A 45 -0.51 5.45 -19.12
CA SER A 45 -1.50 5.22 -20.19
C SER A 45 -1.98 3.76 -20.26
N THR A 46 -1.35 2.85 -19.50
CA THR A 46 -1.77 1.46 -19.32
C THR A 46 -1.57 1.12 -17.86
N VAL A 47 -2.55 0.54 -17.17
CA VAL A 47 -2.45 0.16 -15.74
C VAL A 47 -1.24 -0.74 -15.48
N SER A 48 -0.07 -0.15 -15.26
CA SER A 48 1.16 -0.81 -14.84
C SER A 48 2.01 0.21 -14.10
N CYS A 49 1.44 0.81 -13.04
CA CYS A 49 2.27 0.96 -11.85
C CYS A 49 2.59 -0.47 -11.44
N SER A 50 3.81 -0.95 -11.72
CA SER A 50 4.14 -2.34 -11.44
C SER A 50 3.83 -2.62 -9.97
N GLU A 51 3.17 -3.73 -9.68
CA GLU A 51 2.87 -4.15 -8.30
C GLU A 51 4.12 -4.02 -7.42
N ALA A 52 5.28 -4.34 -7.99
CA ALA A 52 6.57 -4.15 -7.34
C ALA A 52 6.82 -2.70 -6.90
N LEU A 53 6.62 -1.70 -7.76
CA LEU A 53 6.81 -0.30 -7.36
C LEU A 53 5.87 0.10 -6.21
N LEU A 54 4.62 -0.38 -6.23
CA LEU A 54 3.66 -0.06 -5.17
C LEU A 54 4.04 -0.73 -3.84
N VAL A 55 4.57 -1.96 -3.89
CA VAL A 55 5.11 -2.64 -2.71
C VAL A 55 6.32 -1.89 -2.18
N GLU A 56 7.27 -1.50 -3.03
CA GLU A 56 8.47 -0.74 -2.62
C GLU A 56 8.08 0.60 -1.96
N GLN A 57 7.13 1.35 -2.52
CA GLN A 57 6.64 2.58 -1.87
C GLN A 57 6.12 2.36 -0.45
N ALA A 58 5.43 1.23 -0.22
CA ALA A 58 4.96 0.88 1.11
C ALA A 58 6.13 0.52 2.04
N ILE A 59 7.12 -0.23 1.56
CA ILE A 59 8.32 -0.57 2.33
C ILE A 59 9.13 0.69 2.67
N ASP A 60 9.42 1.54 1.69
CA ASP A 60 10.15 2.81 1.88
C ASP A 60 9.50 3.67 2.98
N LEU A 61 8.16 3.77 2.96
CA LEU A 61 7.42 4.50 4.00
C LEU A 61 7.60 3.85 5.37
N LEU A 62 7.48 2.53 5.47
CA LEU A 62 7.60 1.81 6.73
C LEU A 62 9.02 1.93 7.31
N GLU A 63 10.05 1.83 6.47
CA GLU A 63 11.44 2.04 6.86
C GLU A 63 11.67 3.46 7.36
N HIS A 64 11.19 4.47 6.62
CA HIS A 64 11.26 5.87 7.01
C HIS A 64 10.58 6.13 8.37
N LEU A 65 9.45 5.47 8.63
CA LEU A 65 8.71 5.57 9.88
C LEU A 65 9.24 4.68 11.01
N GLY A 66 10.31 3.91 10.76
CA GLY A 66 10.93 2.98 11.72
C GLY A 66 10.03 1.79 12.11
N VAL A 67 9.07 1.42 11.26
CA VAL A 67 8.10 0.36 11.52
C VAL A 67 8.70 -0.99 11.15
N LYS A 68 9.03 -1.79 12.17
CA LYS A 68 9.63 -3.12 11.99
C LYS A 68 8.62 -4.25 11.84
N LYS A 69 7.37 -4.03 12.23
CA LYS A 69 6.30 -5.02 12.19
C LYS A 69 4.93 -4.36 12.12
N LEU A 70 4.06 -4.89 11.27
CA LEU A 70 2.66 -4.55 11.13
C LEU A 70 1.81 -5.64 11.78
N GLU A 71 0.94 -5.25 12.72
CA GLU A 71 -0.05 -6.16 13.30
C GLU A 71 -1.15 -6.51 12.29
N LEU A 72 -1.54 -5.55 11.45
CA LEU A 72 -2.56 -5.69 10.43
C LEU A 72 -2.20 -4.84 9.21
N LEU A 73 -2.18 -5.47 8.04
CA LEU A 73 -2.09 -4.80 6.75
C LEU A 73 -3.44 -4.88 6.05
N VAL A 74 -4.00 -3.73 5.65
CA VAL A 74 -5.31 -3.64 5.03
C VAL A 74 -5.19 -3.14 3.59
N GLY A 75 -5.87 -3.80 2.65
CA GLY A 75 -5.87 -3.44 1.24
C GLY A 75 -7.25 -3.54 0.59
N HIS A 76 -7.59 -2.56 -0.26
CA HIS A 76 -8.80 -2.59 -1.09
C HIS A 76 -8.45 -2.51 -2.57
N SER A 77 -9.09 -3.31 -3.42
CA SER A 77 -8.89 -3.27 -4.88
C SER A 77 -7.41 -3.43 -5.27
N MET A 78 -6.84 -2.45 -5.98
CA MET A 78 -5.39 -2.37 -6.26
C MET A 78 -4.55 -2.51 -4.99
N GLY A 79 -4.93 -1.84 -3.90
CA GLY A 79 -4.24 -1.94 -2.61
C GLY A 79 -4.35 -3.33 -1.98
N GLY A 80 -5.37 -4.11 -2.34
CA GLY A 80 -5.50 -5.52 -1.95
C GLY A 80 -4.44 -6.40 -2.60
N GLY A 81 -4.20 -6.21 -3.89
CA GLY A 81 -3.09 -6.89 -4.59
C GLY A 81 -1.73 -6.52 -4.00
N VAL A 82 -1.51 -5.23 -3.72
CA VAL A 82 -0.28 -4.74 -3.06
C VAL A 82 -0.12 -5.36 -1.67
N ALA A 83 -1.18 -5.44 -0.87
CA ALA A 83 -1.13 -6.02 0.47
C ALA A 83 -0.75 -7.52 0.43
N ILE A 84 -1.30 -8.28 -0.51
CA ILE A 84 -0.95 -9.69 -0.72
C ILE A 84 0.51 -9.82 -1.12
N ALA A 85 0.95 -9.04 -2.12
CA ALA A 85 2.32 -9.08 -2.62
C ALA A 85 3.36 -8.69 -1.55
N LEU A 86 3.09 -7.64 -0.78
CA LEU A 86 3.95 -7.19 0.32
C LEU A 86 4.07 -8.29 1.39
N ALA A 87 2.95 -8.86 1.82
CA ALA A 87 2.97 -9.93 2.82
C ALA A 87 3.68 -11.20 2.32
N ALA A 88 3.53 -11.54 1.04
CA ALA A 88 4.22 -12.68 0.43
C ALA A 88 5.75 -12.46 0.33
N ARG A 89 6.18 -11.24 0.00
CA ARG A 89 7.61 -10.89 -0.13
C ARG A 89 8.29 -10.62 1.22
N HIS A 90 7.55 -10.11 2.20
CA HIS A 90 8.05 -9.74 3.53
C HIS A 90 7.21 -10.39 4.65
N PRO A 91 7.14 -11.73 4.73
CA PRO A 91 6.26 -12.42 5.69
C PRO A 91 6.60 -12.15 7.17
N GLN A 92 7.83 -11.74 7.46
CA GLN A 92 8.27 -11.35 8.81
C GLN A 92 7.73 -9.97 9.23
N LEU A 93 7.39 -9.11 8.27
CA LEU A 93 6.94 -7.75 8.48
C LEU A 93 5.45 -7.68 8.82
N VAL A 94 4.63 -8.64 8.39
CA VAL A 94 3.16 -8.58 8.47
C VAL A 94 2.59 -9.76 9.24
N GLN A 95 1.86 -9.50 10.33
CA GLN A 95 1.22 -10.57 11.11
C GLN A 95 -0.11 -11.04 10.51
N ARG A 96 -0.90 -10.11 9.98
CA ARG A 96 -2.25 -10.37 9.46
C ARG A 96 -2.51 -9.49 8.26
N VAL A 97 -3.25 -10.04 7.30
CA VAL A 97 -3.64 -9.35 6.07
C VAL A 97 -5.16 -9.37 5.97
N LEU A 98 -5.77 -8.20 5.75
CA LEU A 98 -7.18 -8.06 5.40
C LEU A 98 -7.28 -7.44 4.02
N VAL A 99 -7.95 -8.12 3.10
CA VAL A 99 -8.17 -7.64 1.73
C VAL A 99 -9.64 -7.59 1.39
N THR A 100 -10.04 -6.57 0.65
CA THR A 100 -11.41 -6.42 0.14
C THR A 100 -11.37 -6.18 -1.37
N ALA A 101 -12.11 -7.01 -2.11
CA ALA A 101 -12.16 -6.99 -3.58
C ALA A 101 -10.78 -6.84 -4.27
N PRO A 102 -9.75 -7.62 -3.88
CA PRO A 102 -8.39 -7.42 -4.38
C PRO A 102 -8.26 -7.71 -5.88
N VAL A 103 -7.40 -6.95 -6.56
CA VAL A 103 -6.93 -7.32 -7.90
C VAL A 103 -5.93 -8.47 -7.84
N GLY A 104 -5.81 -9.25 -8.91
CA GLY A 104 -4.74 -10.23 -9.09
C GLY A 104 -5.02 -11.62 -8.49
N LEU A 105 -6.21 -11.86 -7.95
CA LEU A 105 -6.61 -13.22 -7.57
C LEU A 105 -6.88 -14.07 -8.82
N PRO A 106 -6.46 -15.35 -8.83
CA PRO A 106 -6.82 -16.26 -9.90
C PRO A 106 -8.34 -16.40 -9.99
N LYS A 107 -8.86 -16.45 -11.21
CA LYS A 107 -10.22 -16.93 -11.44
C LYS A 107 -10.18 -18.45 -11.30
N GLU A 108 -11.12 -19.00 -10.54
CA GLU A 108 -11.37 -20.46 -10.50
C GLU A 108 -11.67 -21.01 -11.91
#